data_AF-A0A5E7DYU3-F1
#
_entry.id   AF-A0A5E7DYU3-F1
#
_cell.length_a   1.000
_cell.length_b   1.000
_cell.length_c   1.000
_cell.angle_alpha   90.00
_cell.angle_beta   90.00
_cell.angle_gamma   90.00
#
_symmetry.space_group_name_H-M   'P 1'
#
loop_
_entity.id
_entity.type
_entity.pdbx_description
1 polymer ?
#
loop_
_entity_poly.entity_id
_entity_poly.type
_entity_poly.pdbx_seq_one_letter_code
_entity_poly.pdbx_strand_id
1 'polypeptide(L)'
;MKKPSLKLADYLNGCASFLACLKPYMHLTRTSQGVRCRLTLPDGSCVDVQGQDEPHIALNLMHALVNLMPEAQRVEQKEQQSVSTKQPVANSQVTETIMHSDVKAKQMDEATRKAREQIGVTTKVTLLAEIDAVAERRGVSRATAARELLQDGLARFNQESRSKNTSKLLAEYERKANDFFGAKTQSWSIRADRRLVMKTRLTAGEYERTTSSFVTGLLAEALSHNVLVVPTQEQNPVITDASLVLAVEAINSVRGPKAKAIAVEAGLGENRTLANLILSGSVFAPARVMRKMADFLQLQLDVFSVALERRFRSQPIPAFKATSGKPEVDLQRKPWAVAVKELELPADEEARLLQLEG
;
A
#
# COMPACT_ATOMS: atom_id res chain seq x y z
N MET A 1 -39.25 7.94 -9.86
CA MET A 1 -37.98 7.87 -10.63
C MET A 1 -36.83 7.68 -9.64
N LYS A 2 -36.14 6.53 -9.67
CA LYS A 2 -34.99 6.26 -8.78
C LYS A 2 -33.77 7.03 -9.31
N LYS A 3 -33.15 7.87 -8.47
CA LYS A 3 -31.90 8.56 -8.81
C LYS A 3 -30.81 7.50 -9.06
N PRO A 4 -30.09 7.53 -10.19
CA PRO A 4 -28.99 6.59 -10.43
C PRO A 4 -27.90 6.83 -9.38
N SER A 5 -27.50 5.77 -8.69
CA SER A 5 -26.36 5.82 -7.77
C SER A 5 -25.07 5.94 -8.58
N LEU A 6 -24.58 7.17 -8.77
CA LEU A 6 -23.23 7.38 -9.31
C LEU A 6 -22.22 6.71 -8.37
N LYS A 7 -21.51 5.69 -8.86
CA LYS A 7 -20.38 5.14 -8.13
C LYS A 7 -19.25 6.16 -8.20
N LEU A 8 -18.54 6.35 -7.09
CA LEU A 8 -17.41 7.28 -7.00
C LEU A 8 -16.35 7.01 -8.08
N ALA A 9 -16.13 5.74 -8.45
CA ALA A 9 -15.23 5.36 -9.53
C ALA A 9 -15.66 5.91 -10.90
N ASP A 10 -16.95 5.89 -11.21
CA ASP A 10 -17.48 6.40 -12.48
C ASP A 10 -17.35 7.93 -12.55
N TYR A 11 -17.52 8.60 -11.41
CA TYR A 11 -17.30 10.05 -11.30
C TYR A 11 -15.82 10.42 -11.51
N LEU A 12 -14.89 9.71 -10.86
CA LEU A 12 -13.46 9.95 -11.00
C LEU A 12 -12.96 9.64 -12.43
N ASN A 13 -13.48 8.60 -13.07
CA ASN A 13 -13.21 8.32 -14.48
C ASN A 13 -13.74 9.42 -15.40
N GLY A 14 -14.90 10.00 -15.08
CA GLY A 14 -15.44 11.17 -15.77
C GLY A 14 -14.54 12.39 -15.64
N CYS A 15 -14.05 12.68 -14.43
CA CYS A 15 -13.09 13.77 -14.19
C CYS A 15 -11.78 13.57 -14.95
N ALA A 16 -11.23 12.35 -14.95
CA ALA A 16 -10.01 12.03 -15.70
C ALA A 16 -10.20 12.22 -17.21
N SER A 17 -11.34 11.78 -17.75
CA SER A 17 -11.68 11.96 -19.17
C SER A 17 -11.82 13.44 -19.54
N PHE A 18 -12.45 14.23 -18.67
CA PHE A 18 -12.57 15.68 -18.86
C PHE A 18 -11.21 16.37 -18.87
N LEU A 19 -10.33 16.06 -17.93
CA LEU A 19 -8.97 16.60 -17.90
C LEU A 19 -8.15 16.17 -19.13
N ALA A 20 -8.35 14.95 -19.63
CA ALA A 20 -7.71 14.49 -20.88
C ALA A 20 -8.16 15.31 -22.10
N CYS A 21 -9.43 15.75 -22.16
CA CYS A 21 -9.92 16.63 -23.23
C CYS A 21 -9.31 18.04 -23.19
N LEU A 22 -8.83 18.50 -22.03
CA LEU A 22 -8.19 19.80 -21.87
C LEU A 22 -6.70 19.80 -22.27
N LYS A 23 -6.10 18.62 -22.46
CA LYS A 23 -4.69 18.44 -22.84
C LYS A 23 -4.20 19.33 -24.01
N PRO A 24 -4.96 19.52 -25.11
CA PRO A 24 -4.53 20.38 -26.23
C PRO A 24 -4.42 21.86 -25.87
N TYR A 25 -5.09 22.28 -24.79
CA TYR A 25 -5.18 23.66 -24.34
C TYR A 25 -4.28 23.94 -23.13
N MET A 26 -3.50 22.94 -22.70
CA MET A 26 -2.60 23.03 -21.55
C MET A 26 -1.15 23.17 -22.01
N HIS A 27 -0.50 24.22 -21.53
CA HIS A 27 0.93 24.45 -21.70
C HIS A 27 1.64 24.31 -20.36
N LEU A 28 2.43 23.24 -20.23
CA LEU A 28 3.30 23.01 -19.10
C LEU A 28 4.68 23.58 -19.38
N THR A 29 5.16 24.45 -18.50
CA THR A 29 6.49 25.04 -18.55
C THR A 29 7.21 24.78 -17.24
N ARG A 30 8.42 24.24 -17.31
CA ARG A 30 9.25 24.01 -16.13
C ARG A 30 10.06 25.27 -15.85
N THR A 31 9.93 25.83 -14.66
CA THR A 31 10.67 27.01 -14.21
C THR A 31 11.66 26.63 -13.12
N SER A 32 12.57 27.53 -12.76
CA SER A 32 13.51 27.34 -11.65
C SER A 32 12.83 27.25 -10.28
N GLN A 33 11.54 27.62 -10.18
CA GLN A 33 10.75 27.63 -8.95
C GLN A 33 9.69 26.51 -8.90
N GLY A 34 9.62 25.65 -9.92
CA GLY A 34 8.66 24.55 -9.99
C GLY A 34 8.16 24.30 -11.40
N VAL A 35 6.94 23.78 -11.51
CA VAL A 35 6.26 23.60 -12.79
C VAL A 35 5.10 24.60 -12.85
N ARG A 36 4.84 25.13 -14.04
CA ARG A 36 3.78 26.09 -14.31
C ARG A 36 2.89 25.54 -15.41
N CYS A 37 1.59 25.48 -15.16
CA CYS A 37 0.60 25.05 -16.14
C CYS A 37 -0.29 26.23 -16.50
N ARG A 38 -0.31 26.56 -17.79
CA ARG A 38 -1.23 27.54 -18.37
C ARG A 38 -2.29 26.78 -19.17
N LEU A 39 -3.55 26.88 -18.76
CA LEU A 39 -4.70 26.33 -19.46
C LEU A 39 -5.47 27.47 -20.13
N THR A 40 -5.74 27.36 -21.44
CA THR A 40 -6.62 28.28 -22.14
C THR A 40 -8.00 27.64 -22.31
N LEU A 41 -9.03 28.23 -21.70
CA LEU A 41 -10.39 27.73 -21.80
C LEU A 41 -11.04 28.15 -23.15
N PRO A 42 -12.08 27.44 -23.61
CA PRO A 42 -12.74 27.74 -24.89
C PRO A 42 -13.40 29.12 -24.99
N ASP A 43 -13.68 29.75 -23.84
CA ASP A 43 -14.20 31.12 -23.73
C ASP A 43 -13.11 32.21 -23.88
N GLY A 44 -11.85 31.80 -24.07
CA GLY A 44 -10.69 32.69 -24.15
C GLY A 44 -10.06 33.04 -22.80
N SER A 45 -10.62 32.55 -21.69
CA SER A 45 -10.10 32.74 -20.34
C SER A 45 -8.82 31.92 -20.15
N CYS A 46 -7.82 32.49 -19.48
CA CYS A 46 -6.55 31.81 -19.22
C CYS A 46 -6.38 31.53 -17.73
N VAL A 47 -6.14 30.26 -17.38
CA VAL A 47 -5.90 29.78 -16.02
C VAL A 47 -4.42 29.45 -15.89
N ASP A 48 -3.69 30.23 -15.11
CA ASP A 48 -2.26 30.03 -14.84
C ASP A 48 -2.11 29.50 -13.41
N VAL A 49 -1.60 28.28 -13.27
CA VAL A 49 -1.33 27.63 -11.97
C VAL A 49 0.13 27.24 -11.86
N GLN A 50 0.72 27.45 -10.70
CA GLN A 50 2.08 27.05 -10.38
C GLN A 50 2.05 25.98 -9.28
N GLY A 51 3.00 25.06 -9.32
CA GLY A 51 3.17 24.03 -8.29
C GLY A 51 4.63 23.60 -8.20
N GLN A 52 5.02 23.08 -7.04
CA GLN A 52 6.39 22.61 -6.81
C GLN A 52 6.70 21.32 -7.59
N ASP A 53 5.66 20.50 -7.86
CA ASP A 53 5.73 19.25 -8.61
C ASP A 53 4.43 19.04 -9.44
N GLU A 54 4.39 17.97 -10.25
CA GLU A 54 3.25 17.62 -11.09
C GLU A 54 1.95 17.33 -10.31
N PRO A 55 1.97 16.59 -9.17
CA PRO A 55 0.79 16.40 -8.32
C PRO A 55 0.18 17.71 -7.78
N HIS A 56 1.01 18.64 -7.32
CA HIS A 56 0.54 19.93 -6.80
C HIS A 56 -0.08 20.78 -7.91
N ILE A 57 0.40 20.68 -9.15
CA ILE A 57 -0.24 21.32 -10.31
C ILE A 57 -1.61 20.74 -10.60
N ALA A 58 -1.74 19.41 -10.59
CA ALA A 58 -3.03 18.77 -10.82
C ALA A 58 -4.07 19.23 -9.79
N LEU A 59 -3.68 19.31 -8.52
CA LEU A 59 -4.53 19.80 -7.44
C LEU A 59 -4.90 21.28 -7.62
N ASN A 60 -3.91 22.13 -7.90
CA ASN A 60 -4.13 23.57 -8.09
C ASN A 60 -4.99 23.86 -9.32
N LEU A 61 -4.82 23.08 -10.40
CA LEU A 61 -5.64 23.17 -11.60
C LEU A 61 -7.09 22.76 -11.34
N MET A 62 -7.31 21.64 -10.64
CA MET A 62 -8.66 21.21 -10.25
C MET A 62 -9.34 22.27 -9.37
N HIS A 63 -8.63 22.84 -8.40
CA HIS A 63 -9.16 23.90 -7.55
C HIS A 63 -9.54 25.15 -8.37
N ALA A 64 -8.67 25.57 -9.30
CA ALA A 64 -8.96 26.71 -10.17
C ALA A 64 -10.17 26.46 -11.09
N LEU A 65 -10.28 25.27 -11.67
CA LEU A 65 -11.42 24.88 -12.51
C LEU A 65 -12.74 24.82 -11.74
N VAL A 66 -12.72 24.29 -10.51
CA VAL A 66 -13.92 24.26 -9.65
C VAL A 66 -14.40 25.67 -9.32
N ASN A 67 -13.48 26.61 -9.07
CA ASN A 67 -13.83 28.01 -8.79
C ASN A 67 -14.33 28.78 -10.02
N LEU A 68 -14.07 28.27 -11.24
CA LEU A 68 -14.54 28.85 -12.50
C LEU A 68 -15.88 28.27 -12.95
N MET A 69 -16.38 27.20 -12.32
CA MET A 69 -17.72 26.71 -12.62
C MET A 69 -18.77 27.71 -12.11
N PRO A 70 -19.70 28.18 -12.95
CA PRO A 70 -20.78 29.04 -12.48
C PRO A 70 -21.63 28.29 -11.46
N GLU A 71 -21.85 28.90 -10.29
CA GLU A 71 -22.63 28.35 -9.20
C GLU A 71 -24.10 28.16 -9.60
N ALA A 72 -24.41 27.04 -10.25
CA ALA A 72 -25.77 26.54 -10.37
C ALA A 72 -26.20 25.93 -9.03
N GLN A 73 -26.42 26.80 -8.02
CA GLN A 73 -27.18 26.64 -6.77
C GLN A 73 -26.55 27.44 -5.62
N ARG A 74 -26.72 28.77 -5.65
CA ARG A 74 -26.78 29.61 -4.44
C ARG A 74 -28.07 30.44 -4.45
N VAL A 75 -29.21 29.75 -4.33
CA VAL A 75 -30.47 30.35 -3.88
C VAL A 75 -30.74 29.71 -2.52
N GLU A 76 -30.20 30.32 -1.46
CA GLU A 76 -30.67 30.19 -0.05
C GLU A 76 -29.72 30.86 0.98
N GLN A 77 -28.55 31.40 0.58
CA GLN A 77 -27.63 32.09 1.52
C GLN A 77 -27.40 33.59 1.24
N LYS A 78 -28.27 34.23 0.45
CA LYS A 78 -28.12 35.65 0.08
C LYS A 78 -29.16 36.59 0.71
N GLU A 79 -29.67 36.25 1.88
CA GLU A 79 -30.48 37.17 2.71
C GLU A 79 -29.72 37.81 3.87
N GLN A 80 -28.42 37.54 4.02
CA GLN A 80 -27.62 38.29 4.99
C GLN A 80 -26.39 38.87 4.31
N GLN A 81 -26.31 40.20 4.37
CA GLN A 81 -25.20 41.08 4.00
C GLN A 81 -25.20 41.59 2.56
N SER A 82 -26.20 42.40 2.26
CA SER A 82 -25.95 43.66 1.57
C SER A 82 -25.17 44.60 2.52
N VAL A 83 -24.11 45.23 2.03
CA VAL A 83 -23.92 46.70 1.97
C VAL A 83 -22.45 47.07 1.67
N SER A 84 -22.31 47.82 0.57
CA SER A 84 -21.32 48.85 0.22
C SER A 84 -19.95 48.52 -0.39
N THR A 85 -19.95 48.60 -1.73
CA THR A 85 -18.98 49.20 -2.67
C THR A 85 -17.97 50.21 -2.10
N LYS A 86 -16.69 50.05 -2.46
CA LYS A 86 -15.85 51.03 -3.20
C LYS A 86 -14.39 50.52 -3.33
N GLN A 87 -13.90 50.46 -4.57
CA GLN A 87 -12.48 50.57 -4.93
C GLN A 87 -12.18 52.06 -5.24
N PRO A 88 -10.91 52.49 -5.45
CA PRO A 88 -9.62 51.83 -5.23
C PRO A 88 -8.63 52.70 -4.41
N VAL A 89 -7.40 52.22 -4.15
CA VAL A 89 -6.09 52.94 -4.26
C VAL A 89 -4.96 52.23 -3.47
N ALA A 90 -3.87 51.96 -4.20
CA ALA A 90 -2.44 51.84 -3.86
C ALA A 90 -1.89 51.15 -2.57
N ASN A 91 -1.05 50.14 -2.81
CA ASN A 91 0.23 49.80 -2.14
C ASN A 91 0.34 49.96 -0.62
N SER A 92 -0.06 48.94 0.14
CA SER A 92 0.51 48.59 1.47
C SER A 92 0.26 47.15 1.94
N GLN A 93 -0.47 46.31 1.21
CA GLN A 93 -1.12 45.11 1.78
C GLN A 93 -0.28 43.81 1.84
N VAL A 94 0.99 43.81 1.40
CA VAL A 94 1.76 42.55 1.32
C VAL A 94 2.20 42.04 2.70
N THR A 95 2.40 42.92 3.69
CA THR A 95 2.84 42.53 5.04
C THR A 95 1.70 42.13 5.99
N GLU A 96 0.52 42.75 5.89
CA GLU A 96 -0.65 42.34 6.71
C GLU A 96 -1.29 41.03 6.24
N THR A 97 -1.24 40.76 4.92
CA THR A 97 -1.85 39.55 4.35
C THR A 97 -1.10 38.28 4.77
N ILE A 98 0.23 38.36 4.96
CA ILE A 98 1.05 37.22 5.42
C ILE A 98 0.80 36.94 6.91
N MET A 99 0.67 37.98 7.75
CA MET A 99 0.32 37.80 9.16
C MET A 99 -1.12 37.28 9.34
N HIS A 100 -2.08 37.73 8.52
CA HIS A 100 -3.45 37.23 8.57
C HIS A 100 -3.63 35.81 8.00
N SER A 101 -2.82 35.39 7.01
CA SER A 101 -2.84 34.00 6.52
C SER A 101 -2.27 33.04 7.56
N ASP A 102 -1.21 33.40 8.27
CA ASP A 102 -0.63 32.57 9.34
C ASP A 102 -1.54 32.49 10.56
N VAL A 103 -2.23 33.58 10.92
CA VAL A 103 -3.21 33.59 12.00
C VAL A 103 -4.46 32.77 11.62
N LYS A 104 -4.95 32.88 10.37
CA LYS A 104 -6.07 32.05 9.88
C LYS A 104 -5.69 30.58 9.75
N ALA A 105 -4.48 30.26 9.29
CA ALA A 105 -3.99 28.88 9.22
C ALA A 105 -3.87 28.27 10.63
N LYS A 106 -3.30 29.01 11.59
CA LYS A 106 -3.24 28.58 13.00
C LYS A 106 -4.62 28.43 13.62
N GLN A 107 -5.55 29.35 13.37
CA GLN A 107 -6.93 29.26 13.87
C GLN A 107 -7.71 28.09 13.24
N MET A 108 -7.49 27.81 11.95
CA MET A 108 -8.12 26.69 11.26
C MET A 108 -7.53 25.36 11.70
N ASP A 109 -6.21 25.29 11.94
CA ASP A 109 -5.54 24.12 12.49
C ASP A 109 -5.98 23.85 13.95
N GLU A 110 -6.24 24.91 14.72
CA GLU A 110 -6.77 24.85 16.09
C GLU A 110 -8.26 24.47 16.16
N ALA A 111 -9.07 24.95 15.20
CA ALA A 111 -10.45 24.50 14.99
C ALA A 111 -10.51 23.02 14.54
N THR A 112 -9.58 22.60 13.68
CA THR A 112 -9.42 21.20 13.25
C THR A 112 -8.94 20.31 14.41
N ARG A 113 -8.12 20.85 15.32
CA ARG A 113 -7.70 20.19 16.58
C ARG A 113 -8.88 20.01 17.55
N LYS A 114 -9.79 20.97 17.63
CA LYS A 114 -11.02 20.92 18.46
C LYS A 114 -12.07 19.95 17.94
N ALA A 115 -12.06 19.58 16.65
CA ALA A 115 -13.02 18.65 16.06
C ALA A 115 -12.61 17.15 16.15
N ARG A 116 -11.43 16.84 16.71
CA ARG A 116 -10.92 15.47 16.83
C ARG A 116 -11.47 14.78 18.08
N GLU A 117 -12.23 13.71 17.85
CA GLU A 117 -12.77 12.86 18.90
C GLU A 117 -11.75 11.79 19.32
N GLN A 118 -11.95 11.22 20.51
CA GLN A 118 -11.06 10.21 21.09
C GLN A 118 -11.72 8.83 21.10
N ILE A 119 -10.95 7.81 20.76
CA ILE A 119 -11.28 6.40 21.01
C ILE A 119 -10.32 5.88 22.08
N GLY A 120 -10.86 5.44 23.22
CA GLY A 120 -10.09 4.71 24.22
C GLY A 120 -9.82 3.28 23.74
N VAL A 121 -8.56 2.86 23.81
CA VAL A 121 -8.10 1.54 23.38
C VAL A 121 -7.20 0.95 24.45
N THR A 122 -7.36 -0.34 24.71
CA THR A 122 -6.48 -1.10 25.60
C THR A 122 -5.75 -2.15 24.77
N THR A 123 -4.43 -2.01 24.65
CA THR A 123 -3.60 -2.88 23.82
C THR A 123 -2.48 -3.51 24.65
N LYS A 124 -1.87 -4.59 24.16
CA LYS A 124 -0.60 -5.07 24.73
C LYS A 124 0.49 -4.02 24.57
N VAL A 125 1.41 -3.95 25.53
CA VAL A 125 2.53 -2.98 25.51
C VAL A 125 3.42 -3.18 24.29
N THR A 126 3.60 -4.44 23.85
CA THR A 126 4.37 -4.80 22.65
C THR A 126 3.71 -4.30 21.36
N LEU A 127 2.38 -4.41 21.23
CA LEU A 127 1.64 -3.82 20.11
C LEU A 127 1.80 -2.29 20.10
N LEU A 128 1.74 -1.65 21.27
CA LEU A 128 1.95 -0.20 21.37
C LEU A 128 3.39 0.21 20.98
N ALA A 129 4.38 -0.59 21.36
CA ALA A 129 5.78 -0.37 20.96
C ALA A 129 5.98 -0.49 19.44
N GLU A 130 5.25 -1.38 18.76
CA GLU A 130 5.28 -1.46 17.29
C GLU A 130 4.66 -0.24 16.63
N ILE A 131 3.59 0.33 17.23
CA ILE A 131 3.02 1.61 16.76
C ILE A 131 4.04 2.74 16.93
N ASP A 132 4.80 2.74 18.03
CA ASP A 132 5.89 3.69 18.25
C ASP A 132 6.99 3.54 17.21
N ALA A 133 7.42 2.31 16.94
CA ALA A 133 8.40 2.04 15.89
C ALA A 133 7.90 2.48 14.50
N VAL A 134 6.61 2.35 14.19
CA VAL A 134 6.02 2.90 12.96
C VAL A 134 6.04 4.43 12.95
N ALA A 135 5.74 5.07 14.07
CA ALA A 135 5.74 6.52 14.20
C ALA A 135 7.14 7.10 14.01
N GLU A 136 8.15 6.52 14.68
CA GLU A 136 9.56 6.88 14.55
C GLU A 136 10.03 6.69 13.10
N ARG A 137 9.74 5.53 12.49
CA ARG A 137 10.08 5.24 11.08
C ARG A 137 9.50 6.24 10.09
N ARG A 138 8.30 6.77 10.34
CA ARG A 138 7.64 7.74 9.46
C ARG A 138 8.00 9.19 9.80
N GLY A 139 8.76 9.44 10.88
CA GLY A 139 9.02 10.79 11.37
C GLY A 139 7.75 11.52 11.82
N VAL A 140 6.70 10.80 12.23
CA VAL A 140 5.42 11.37 12.67
C VAL A 140 5.15 11.05 14.14
N SER A 141 4.22 11.78 14.76
CA SER A 141 3.82 11.46 16.14
C SER A 141 3.08 10.13 16.23
N ARG A 142 3.18 9.43 17.38
CA ARG A 142 2.38 8.23 17.71
C ARG A 142 0.89 8.41 17.39
N ALA A 143 0.33 9.58 17.71
CA ALA A 143 -1.08 9.88 17.47
C ALA A 143 -1.42 9.98 15.97
N THR A 144 -0.48 10.42 15.14
CA THR A 144 -0.65 10.46 13.67
C THR A 144 -0.54 9.04 13.10
N ALA A 145 0.49 8.29 13.47
CA ALA A 145 0.68 6.90 13.04
C ALA A 145 -0.51 6.02 13.42
N ALA A 146 -0.99 6.10 14.67
CA ALA A 146 -2.16 5.35 15.12
C ALA A 146 -3.44 5.70 14.35
N ARG A 147 -3.62 6.97 13.95
CA ARG A 147 -4.77 7.40 13.14
C ARG A 147 -4.70 6.81 11.73
N GLU A 148 -3.55 6.87 11.09
CA GLU A 148 -3.33 6.32 9.75
C GLU A 148 -3.50 4.79 9.74
N LEU A 149 -2.92 4.10 10.72
CA LEU A 149 -3.08 2.66 10.89
C LEU A 149 -4.55 2.27 11.08
N LEU A 150 -5.29 3.05 11.88
CA LEU A 150 -6.72 2.83 12.07
C LEU A 150 -7.52 3.05 10.77
N GLN A 151 -7.18 4.08 9.98
CA GLN A 151 -7.81 4.32 8.69
C GLN A 151 -7.55 3.18 7.70
N ASP A 152 -6.30 2.73 7.59
CA ASP A 152 -5.88 1.63 6.72
C ASP A 152 -6.54 0.30 7.13
N GLY A 153 -6.47 -0.05 8.41
CA GLY A 153 -7.12 -1.25 8.95
C GLY A 153 -8.63 -1.25 8.70
N LEU A 154 -9.31 -0.12 8.92
CA LEU A 154 -10.74 -0.01 8.66
C LEU A 154 -11.07 -0.11 7.17
N ALA A 155 -10.24 0.44 6.28
CA ALA A 155 -10.44 0.33 4.84
C ALA A 155 -10.30 -1.13 4.38
N ARG A 156 -9.27 -1.83 4.83
CA ARG A 156 -9.04 -3.26 4.54
C ARG A 156 -10.17 -4.13 5.07
N PHE A 157 -10.57 -3.92 6.31
CA PHE A 157 -11.69 -4.67 6.89
C PHE A 157 -12.97 -4.53 6.03
N ASN A 158 -13.29 -3.31 5.58
CA ASN A 158 -14.45 -3.06 4.72
C ASN A 158 -14.32 -3.68 3.32
N GLN A 159 -13.10 -3.92 2.84
CA GLN A 159 -12.84 -4.57 1.57
C GLN A 159 -12.94 -6.09 1.72
N GLU A 160 -12.30 -6.64 2.77
CA GLU A 160 -12.27 -8.08 3.03
C GLU A 160 -13.62 -8.62 3.46
N SER A 161 -14.40 -7.87 4.26
CA SER A 161 -15.74 -8.26 4.68
C SER A 161 -16.74 -8.46 3.52
N ARG A 162 -16.43 -7.93 2.32
CA ARG A 162 -17.23 -8.16 1.11
C ARG A 162 -16.99 -9.52 0.46
N SER A 163 -15.86 -10.15 0.77
CA SER A 163 -15.38 -11.37 0.11
C SER A 163 -15.23 -12.56 1.05
N LYS A 164 -14.96 -12.30 2.34
CA LYS A 164 -14.76 -13.30 3.38
C LYS A 164 -15.90 -13.28 4.38
N ASN A 165 -16.09 -14.40 5.08
CA ASN A 165 -17.01 -14.47 6.21
C ASN A 165 -16.52 -13.53 7.33
N THR A 166 -17.32 -12.55 7.70
CA THR A 166 -16.96 -11.50 8.66
C THR A 166 -16.65 -12.02 10.05
N SER A 167 -17.34 -13.05 10.53
CA SER A 167 -17.07 -13.65 11.84
C SER A 167 -15.70 -14.32 11.87
N LYS A 168 -15.29 -14.97 10.78
CA LYS A 168 -13.94 -15.55 10.65
C LYS A 168 -12.87 -14.47 10.55
N LEU A 169 -13.16 -13.38 9.83
CA LEU A 169 -12.26 -12.24 9.68
C LEU A 169 -11.99 -11.55 11.03
N LEU A 170 -13.04 -11.32 11.82
CA LEU A 170 -12.92 -10.74 13.16
C LEU A 170 -12.12 -11.63 14.10
N ALA A 171 -12.33 -12.95 14.05
CA ALA A 171 -11.55 -13.90 14.84
C ALA A 171 -10.07 -13.91 14.44
N GLU A 172 -9.77 -13.75 13.14
CA GLU A 172 -8.39 -13.63 12.65
C GLU A 172 -7.71 -12.36 13.17
N TYR A 173 -8.41 -11.22 13.15
CA TYR A 173 -7.87 -9.94 13.62
C TYR A 173 -7.67 -9.95 15.14
N GLU A 174 -8.59 -10.58 15.90
CA GLU A 174 -8.43 -10.81 17.33
C GLU A 174 -7.25 -11.73 17.64
N ARG A 175 -7.07 -12.79 16.85
CA ARG A 175 -5.90 -13.68 16.98
C ARG A 175 -4.60 -12.90 16.75
N LYS A 176 -4.52 -12.11 15.68
CA LYS A 176 -3.34 -11.28 15.37
C LYS A 176 -3.03 -10.29 16.50
N ALA A 177 -4.05 -9.66 17.09
CA ALA A 177 -3.86 -8.81 18.26
C ALA A 177 -3.33 -9.58 19.49
N ASN A 178 -3.74 -10.83 19.64
CA ASN A 178 -3.29 -11.70 20.73
C ASN A 178 -1.92 -12.33 20.50
N ASP A 179 -1.45 -12.47 19.27
CA ASP A 179 -0.15 -13.07 18.93
C ASP A 179 1.04 -12.20 19.40
N PHE A 180 0.81 -10.91 19.72
CA PHE A 180 1.84 -10.05 20.31
C PHE A 180 2.28 -10.55 21.71
N PHE A 181 3.60 -10.57 21.96
CA PHE A 181 4.18 -11.10 23.19
C PHE A 181 3.80 -10.28 24.45
N GLY A 182 3.70 -10.96 25.60
CA GLY A 182 3.50 -10.32 26.90
C GLY A 182 2.03 -10.18 27.32
N ALA A 183 1.79 -10.31 28.63
CA ALA A 183 0.46 -10.21 29.25
C ALA A 183 0.10 -8.78 29.71
N LYS A 184 1.07 -7.86 29.73
CA LYS A 184 0.85 -6.48 30.17
C LYS A 184 0.08 -5.71 29.12
N THR A 185 -1.05 -5.14 29.52
CA THR A 185 -1.88 -4.26 28.71
C THR A 185 -1.77 -2.81 29.20
N GLN A 186 -1.94 -1.87 28.28
CA GLN A 186 -1.93 -0.44 28.55
C GLN A 186 -3.15 0.21 27.90
N SER A 187 -3.85 1.03 28.66
CA SER A 187 -4.96 1.84 28.16
C SER A 187 -4.44 3.19 27.67
N TRP A 188 -4.84 3.60 26.47
CA TRP A 188 -4.46 4.85 25.83
C TRP A 188 -5.58 5.31 24.88
N SER A 189 -5.44 6.49 24.25
CA SER A 189 -6.47 6.99 23.33
C SER A 189 -5.93 7.42 21.98
N ILE A 190 -6.71 7.14 20.93
CA ILE A 190 -6.45 7.56 19.56
C ILE A 190 -7.30 8.79 19.27
N ARG A 191 -6.65 9.88 18.89
CA ARG A 191 -7.32 11.12 18.43
C ARG A 191 -7.52 11.07 16.92
N ALA A 192 -8.76 11.02 16.47
CA ALA A 192 -9.11 10.96 15.06
C ALA A 192 -10.30 11.87 14.73
N ASP A 193 -10.52 12.11 13.43
CA ASP A 193 -11.64 12.93 12.99
C ASP A 193 -12.97 12.24 13.34
N ARG A 194 -13.98 13.04 13.71
CA ARG A 194 -15.31 12.57 14.12
C ARG A 194 -15.89 11.51 13.17
N ARG A 195 -15.72 11.68 11.86
CA ARG A 195 -16.21 10.71 10.86
C ARG A 195 -15.56 9.34 11.00
N LEU A 196 -14.24 9.28 11.22
CA LEU A 196 -13.53 8.01 11.42
C LEU A 196 -13.95 7.36 12.74
N VAL A 197 -14.05 8.18 13.81
CA VAL A 197 -14.45 7.70 15.13
C VAL A 197 -15.85 7.10 15.10
N MET A 198 -16.81 7.83 14.55
CA MET A 198 -18.19 7.36 14.44
C MET A 198 -18.31 6.13 13.54
N LYS A 199 -17.63 6.10 12.39
CA LYS A 199 -17.63 4.92 11.52
C LYS A 199 -17.10 3.69 12.26
N THR A 200 -15.98 3.83 12.96
CA THR A 200 -15.37 2.73 13.73
C THR A 200 -16.30 2.22 14.84
N ARG A 201 -16.95 3.13 15.58
CA ARG A 201 -17.92 2.76 16.63
C ARG A 201 -19.15 2.05 16.07
N LEU A 202 -19.69 2.54 14.96
CA LEU A 202 -20.85 1.93 14.29
C LEU A 202 -20.50 0.53 13.76
N THR A 203 -19.35 0.38 13.10
CA THR A 203 -18.89 -0.93 12.59
C THR A 203 -18.61 -1.90 13.74
N ALA A 204 -18.02 -1.45 14.85
CA ALA A 204 -17.86 -2.28 16.04
C ALA A 204 -19.22 -2.76 16.60
N GLY A 205 -20.20 -1.86 16.66
CA GLY A 205 -21.56 -2.16 17.12
C GLY A 205 -22.32 -3.12 16.19
N GLU A 206 -22.15 -2.99 14.87
CA GLU A 206 -22.74 -3.89 13.87
C GLU A 206 -22.33 -5.35 14.07
N TYR A 207 -21.10 -5.59 14.53
CA TYR A 207 -20.56 -6.93 14.77
C TYR A 207 -20.50 -7.32 16.26
N GLU A 208 -21.25 -6.63 17.12
CA GLU A 208 -21.34 -6.92 18.56
C GLU A 208 -19.98 -6.97 19.27
N ARG A 209 -19.01 -6.17 18.80
CA ARG A 209 -17.67 -6.04 19.40
C ARG A 209 -17.52 -4.75 20.18
N THR A 210 -16.74 -4.79 21.25
CA THR A 210 -16.33 -3.56 21.93
C THR A 210 -15.45 -2.75 21.00
N THR A 211 -15.62 -1.42 20.99
CA THR A 211 -14.83 -0.54 20.13
C THR A 211 -13.33 -0.71 20.38
N SER A 212 -12.92 -0.92 21.63
CA SER A 212 -11.51 -1.19 21.98
C SER A 212 -11.00 -2.49 21.37
N SER A 213 -11.75 -3.60 21.46
CA SER A 213 -11.34 -4.89 20.88
C SER A 213 -11.23 -4.79 19.35
N PHE A 214 -12.26 -4.21 18.73
CA PHE A 214 -12.31 -4.03 17.29
C PHE A 214 -11.14 -3.18 16.78
N VAL A 215 -10.88 -2.04 17.41
CA VAL A 215 -9.76 -1.17 17.05
C VAL A 215 -8.41 -1.86 17.25
N THR A 216 -8.25 -2.64 18.33
CA THR A 216 -7.01 -3.39 18.57
C THR A 216 -6.74 -4.40 17.47
N GLY A 217 -7.77 -5.13 17.02
CA GLY A 217 -7.67 -6.06 15.88
C GLY A 217 -7.34 -5.33 14.57
N LEU A 218 -7.97 -4.20 14.30
CA LEU A 218 -7.67 -3.38 13.12
C LEU A 218 -6.22 -2.86 13.11
N LEU A 219 -5.72 -2.43 14.27
CA LEU A 219 -4.33 -1.97 14.41
C LEU A 219 -3.35 -3.13 14.22
N ALA A 220 -3.61 -4.29 14.82
CA ALA A 220 -2.80 -5.49 14.65
C ALA A 220 -2.73 -5.92 13.17
N GLU A 221 -3.88 -5.92 12.49
CA GLU A 221 -3.92 -6.19 11.05
C GLU A 221 -3.12 -5.17 10.27
N ALA A 222 -3.38 -3.88 10.49
CA ALA A 222 -2.66 -2.82 9.79
C ALA A 222 -1.15 -2.95 10.02
N LEU A 223 -0.69 -3.23 11.23
CA LEU A 223 0.72 -3.45 11.54
C LEU A 223 1.30 -4.65 10.76
N SER A 224 0.54 -5.73 10.61
CA SER A 224 0.97 -6.90 9.84
C SER A 224 1.20 -6.58 8.34
N HIS A 225 0.48 -5.60 7.79
CA HIS A 225 0.63 -5.13 6.41
C HIS A 225 1.55 -3.92 6.26
N ASN A 226 1.86 -3.21 7.35
CA ASN A 226 2.76 -2.06 7.36
C ASN A 226 4.25 -2.47 7.47
N VAL A 227 4.58 -3.68 7.03
CA VAL A 227 5.91 -4.05 6.52
C VAL A 227 6.11 -3.35 5.15
N LEU A 228 6.01 -2.03 5.14
CA LEU A 228 6.53 -1.16 4.10
C LEU A 228 7.92 -0.73 4.57
N VAL A 229 8.92 -1.38 3.97
CA VAL A 229 10.31 -0.96 3.76
C VAL A 229 10.73 0.34 4.48
N VAL A 230 11.54 0.22 5.53
CA VAL A 230 12.48 1.26 5.96
C VAL A 230 13.85 0.60 6.11
N PRO A 231 14.93 1.22 5.58
CA PRO A 231 16.29 0.81 5.86
C PRO A 231 16.58 1.17 7.32
N THR A 232 16.56 0.18 8.20
CA THR A 232 17.15 0.33 9.53
C THR A 232 18.17 -0.78 9.66
N GLN A 233 19.44 -0.37 9.60
CA GLN A 233 20.55 -1.15 10.11
C GLN A 233 20.19 -1.51 11.56
N GLU A 234 19.82 -2.75 11.80
CA GLU A 234 20.70 -3.77 12.35
C GLU A 234 19.93 -5.08 12.51
N GLN A 235 20.51 -6.15 11.95
CA GLN A 235 20.22 -7.57 12.18
C GLN A 235 19.00 -8.23 11.52
N ASN A 236 18.53 -7.70 10.40
CA ASN A 236 18.06 -8.54 9.30
C ASN A 236 18.64 -7.97 8.00
N PRO A 237 19.15 -8.79 7.08
CA PRO A 237 19.72 -8.26 5.87
C PRO A 237 18.65 -7.54 5.06
N VAL A 238 18.76 -6.22 5.00
CA VAL A 238 17.99 -5.40 4.09
C VAL A 238 18.23 -5.96 2.69
N ILE A 239 17.21 -6.57 2.11
CA ILE A 239 17.22 -7.07 0.74
C ILE A 239 17.27 -5.85 -0.17
N THR A 240 18.49 -5.39 -0.47
CA THR A 240 18.74 -4.27 -1.39
C THR A 240 18.61 -4.74 -2.83
N ASP A 241 18.25 -3.86 -3.75
CA ASP A 241 18.28 -4.16 -5.19
C ASP A 241 19.66 -4.66 -5.64
N ALA A 242 20.74 -4.13 -5.06
CA ALA A 242 22.10 -4.62 -5.30
C ALA A 242 22.29 -6.08 -4.83
N SER A 243 21.84 -6.43 -3.62
CA SER A 243 21.88 -7.82 -3.13
C SER A 243 21.02 -8.76 -3.97
N LEU A 244 19.91 -8.28 -4.52
CA LEU A 244 19.05 -9.05 -5.42
C LEU A 244 19.72 -9.27 -6.78
N VAL A 245 20.41 -8.28 -7.33
CA VAL A 245 21.18 -8.43 -8.57
C VAL A 245 22.28 -9.48 -8.38
N LEU A 246 23.05 -9.37 -7.29
CA LEU A 246 24.09 -10.36 -6.95
C LEU A 246 23.51 -11.76 -6.72
N ALA A 247 22.36 -11.87 -6.06
CA ALA A 247 21.69 -13.15 -5.84
C ALA A 247 21.20 -13.76 -7.17
N VAL A 248 20.63 -12.95 -8.07
CA VAL A 248 20.21 -13.41 -9.40
C VAL A 248 21.40 -13.85 -10.24
N GLU A 249 22.53 -13.14 -10.17
CA GLU A 249 23.80 -13.54 -10.81
C GLU A 249 24.33 -14.87 -10.25
N ALA A 250 24.37 -15.01 -8.92
CA ALA A 250 24.78 -16.24 -8.25
C ALA A 250 23.90 -17.42 -8.68
N ILE A 251 22.58 -17.24 -8.71
CA ILE A 251 21.61 -18.23 -9.21
C ILE A 251 21.87 -18.57 -10.68
N ASN A 252 22.10 -17.57 -11.54
CA ASN A 252 22.35 -17.76 -12.97
C ASN A 252 23.68 -18.50 -13.26
N SER A 253 24.65 -18.39 -12.34
CA SER A 253 25.94 -19.07 -12.41
C SER A 253 25.85 -20.59 -12.12
N VAL A 254 24.73 -21.05 -11.55
CA VAL A 254 24.48 -22.46 -11.27
C VAL A 254 23.96 -23.13 -12.53
N ARG A 255 24.87 -23.72 -13.31
CA ARG A 255 24.54 -24.53 -14.49
C ARG A 255 25.34 -25.83 -14.52
N GLY A 256 24.75 -26.86 -15.14
CA GLY A 256 25.45 -28.12 -15.41
C GLY A 256 25.91 -28.84 -14.12
N PRO A 257 27.21 -29.15 -13.97
CA PRO A 257 27.74 -29.86 -12.80
C PRO A 257 27.42 -29.18 -11.45
N LYS A 258 27.39 -27.84 -11.40
CA LYS A 258 27.04 -27.09 -10.20
C LYS A 258 25.57 -27.27 -9.79
N ALA A 259 24.67 -27.47 -10.77
CA ALA A 259 23.27 -27.77 -10.51
C ALA A 259 23.07 -29.19 -9.95
N LYS A 260 23.96 -30.14 -10.29
CA LYS A 260 23.98 -31.47 -9.64
C LYS A 260 24.52 -31.36 -8.21
N ALA A 261 25.59 -30.60 -8.00
CA ALA A 261 26.18 -30.40 -6.68
C ALA A 261 25.19 -29.75 -5.68
N ILE A 262 24.49 -28.70 -6.10
CA ILE A 262 23.49 -28.05 -5.24
C ILE A 262 22.28 -28.96 -4.96
N ALA A 263 21.91 -29.84 -5.89
CA ALA A 263 20.83 -30.81 -5.69
C ALA A 263 21.20 -31.81 -4.58
N VAL A 264 22.43 -32.33 -4.62
CA VAL A 264 22.94 -33.25 -3.59
C VAL A 264 22.98 -32.54 -2.23
N GLU A 265 23.56 -31.34 -2.17
CA GLU A 265 23.68 -30.58 -0.92
C GLU A 265 22.31 -30.25 -0.31
N ALA A 266 21.34 -29.88 -1.15
CA ALA A 266 19.99 -29.55 -0.73
C ALA A 266 19.14 -30.75 -0.29
N GLY A 267 19.67 -31.99 -0.40
CA GLY A 267 18.95 -33.22 -0.07
C GLY A 267 18.00 -33.70 -1.17
N LEU A 268 18.11 -33.15 -2.38
CA LEU A 268 17.34 -33.54 -3.56
C LEU A 268 17.92 -34.77 -4.26
N GLY A 269 19.09 -35.26 -3.83
CA GLY A 269 19.81 -36.34 -4.49
C GLY A 269 20.43 -35.88 -5.81
N GLU A 270 20.42 -36.74 -6.83
CA GLU A 270 20.96 -36.40 -8.16
C GLU A 270 19.98 -35.62 -9.06
N ASN A 271 18.83 -35.21 -8.52
CA ASN A 271 17.72 -34.60 -9.25
C ASN A 271 18.00 -33.15 -9.67
N ARG A 272 18.83 -33.00 -10.70
CA ARG A 272 19.18 -31.71 -11.33
C ARG A 272 17.95 -30.96 -11.83
N THR A 273 16.96 -31.67 -12.35
CA THR A 273 15.72 -31.08 -12.89
C THR A 273 14.97 -30.32 -11.81
N LEU A 274 14.79 -30.94 -10.64
CA LEU A 274 14.10 -30.32 -9.51
C LEU A 274 14.89 -29.11 -8.98
N ALA A 275 16.21 -29.22 -8.86
CA ALA A 275 17.06 -28.09 -8.49
C ALA A 275 16.92 -26.90 -9.46
N ASN A 276 16.85 -27.17 -10.77
CA ASN A 276 16.65 -26.13 -11.78
C ASN A 276 15.25 -25.49 -11.69
N LEU A 277 14.20 -26.28 -11.41
CA LEU A 277 12.83 -25.78 -11.23
C LEU A 277 12.69 -24.90 -9.98
N ILE A 278 13.46 -25.20 -8.92
CA ILE A 278 13.52 -24.37 -7.73
C ILE A 278 14.28 -23.08 -8.05
N LEU A 279 15.47 -23.19 -8.65
CA LEU A 279 16.29 -22.03 -8.98
C LEU A 279 15.60 -21.10 -9.98
N SER A 280 14.79 -21.61 -10.90
CA SER A 280 13.98 -20.78 -11.82
C SER A 280 12.89 -20.00 -11.08
N GLY A 281 12.54 -20.40 -9.87
CA GLY A 281 11.44 -19.85 -9.08
C GLY A 281 10.09 -20.49 -9.38
N SER A 282 10.05 -21.52 -10.25
CA SER A 282 8.81 -22.13 -10.74
C SER A 282 8.10 -23.01 -9.71
N VAL A 283 8.81 -23.48 -8.67
CA VAL A 283 8.28 -24.37 -7.63
C VAL A 283 8.38 -23.73 -6.24
N PHE A 284 7.38 -23.95 -5.38
CA PHE A 284 7.47 -23.72 -3.95
C PHE A 284 8.22 -24.88 -3.28
N ALA A 285 9.51 -24.70 -2.99
CA ALA A 285 10.29 -25.71 -2.28
C ALA A 285 10.11 -25.61 -0.76
N PRO A 286 10.24 -26.73 -0.02
CA PRO A 286 10.21 -26.73 1.43
C PRO A 286 11.33 -25.86 2.03
N ALA A 287 11.06 -25.27 3.20
CA ALA A 287 11.98 -24.33 3.85
C ALA A 287 13.37 -24.93 4.12
N ARG A 288 13.44 -26.23 4.42
CA ARG A 288 14.70 -26.96 4.65
C ARG A 288 15.56 -27.03 3.38
N VAL A 289 14.94 -27.28 2.24
CA VAL A 289 15.60 -27.32 0.92
C VAL A 289 16.07 -25.92 0.54
N MET A 290 15.19 -24.92 0.70
CA MET A 290 15.49 -23.52 0.41
C MET A 290 16.68 -22.99 1.21
N ARG A 291 16.76 -23.32 2.51
CA ARG A 291 17.88 -22.92 3.38
C ARG A 291 19.21 -23.51 2.90
N LYS A 292 19.26 -24.81 2.63
CA LYS A 292 20.48 -25.47 2.15
C LYS A 292 20.96 -24.94 0.79
N MET A 293 20.03 -24.64 -0.12
CA MET A 293 20.38 -24.04 -1.41
C MET A 293 20.90 -22.60 -1.24
N ALA A 294 20.32 -21.82 -0.33
CA ALA A 294 20.80 -20.48 0.00
C ALA A 294 22.21 -20.54 0.62
N ASP A 295 22.44 -21.45 1.56
CA ASP A 295 23.73 -21.67 2.21
C ASP A 295 24.82 -22.07 1.19
N PHE A 296 24.50 -22.97 0.26
CA PHE A 296 25.42 -23.38 -0.82
C PHE A 296 25.82 -22.20 -1.72
N LEU A 297 24.90 -21.27 -1.96
CA LEU A 297 25.15 -20.07 -2.76
C LEU A 297 25.69 -18.90 -1.94
N GLN A 298 25.90 -19.09 -0.63
CA GLN A 298 26.32 -18.05 0.31
C GLN A 298 25.38 -16.84 0.30
N LEU A 299 24.10 -17.10 0.09
CA LEU A 299 23.05 -16.09 0.08
C LEU A 299 22.25 -16.19 1.38
N GLN A 300 21.75 -15.05 1.85
CA GLN A 300 20.78 -15.04 2.92
C GLN A 300 19.44 -15.56 2.40
N LEU A 301 18.77 -16.39 3.22
CA LEU A 301 17.53 -17.07 2.85
C LEU A 301 16.45 -16.10 2.34
N ASP A 302 16.33 -14.94 2.98
CA ASP A 302 15.33 -13.94 2.60
C ASP A 302 15.64 -13.32 1.24
N VAL A 303 16.91 -12.96 0.99
CA VAL A 303 17.40 -12.45 -0.31
C VAL A 303 17.18 -13.51 -1.41
N PHE A 304 17.51 -14.77 -1.11
CA PHE A 304 17.34 -15.88 -2.03
C PHE A 304 15.86 -16.11 -2.39
N SER A 305 14.95 -16.10 -1.40
CA SER A 305 13.51 -16.26 -1.61
C SER A 305 12.94 -15.15 -2.51
N VAL A 306 13.29 -13.89 -2.22
CA VAL A 306 12.82 -12.73 -3.01
C VAL A 306 13.42 -12.74 -4.43
N ALA A 307 14.68 -13.17 -4.58
CA ALA A 307 15.30 -13.33 -5.89
C ALA A 307 14.57 -14.36 -6.75
N LEU A 308 14.16 -15.50 -6.18
CA LEU A 308 13.39 -16.53 -6.90
C LEU A 308 12.00 -16.04 -7.33
N GLU A 309 11.31 -15.30 -6.45
CA GLU A 309 9.99 -14.71 -6.79
C GLU A 309 10.10 -13.69 -7.93
N ARG A 310 11.10 -12.79 -7.86
CA ARG A 310 11.38 -11.81 -8.91
C ARG A 310 11.73 -12.51 -10.22
N ARG A 311 12.51 -13.59 -10.14
CA ARG A 311 12.91 -14.40 -11.30
C ARG A 311 11.68 -15.03 -11.96
N PHE A 312 10.81 -15.69 -11.22
CA PHE A 312 9.55 -16.25 -11.72
C PHE A 312 8.69 -15.19 -12.43
N ARG A 313 8.48 -14.02 -11.81
CA ARG A 313 7.71 -12.92 -12.41
C ARG A 313 8.34 -12.33 -13.67
N SER A 314 9.66 -12.36 -13.76
CA SER A 314 10.43 -11.85 -14.91
C SER A 314 10.61 -12.87 -16.03
N GLN A 315 10.16 -14.12 -15.86
CA GLN A 315 10.30 -15.13 -16.90
C GLN A 315 9.50 -14.72 -18.15
N PRO A 316 10.12 -14.76 -19.34
CA PRO A 316 9.39 -14.48 -20.56
C PRO A 316 8.36 -15.58 -20.77
N ILE A 317 7.08 -15.21 -20.83
CA ILE A 317 6.02 -16.13 -21.26
C ILE A 317 6.32 -16.46 -22.73
N PRO A 318 6.56 -17.74 -23.08
CA PRO A 318 6.92 -18.08 -24.44
C PRO A 318 5.75 -17.73 -25.37
N ALA A 319 6.02 -16.92 -26.40
CA ALA A 319 5.06 -16.62 -27.45
C ALA A 319 4.93 -17.87 -28.35
N PHE A 320 4.02 -18.77 -28.01
CA PHE A 320 3.79 -19.96 -28.82
C PHE A 320 3.00 -19.62 -30.08
N LYS A 321 3.61 -19.85 -31.25
CA LYS A 321 2.88 -19.99 -32.51
C LYS A 321 2.21 -21.37 -32.50
N ALA A 322 0.92 -21.42 -32.19
CA ALA A 322 0.17 -22.67 -32.13
C ALA A 322 0.23 -23.40 -33.48
N THR A 323 0.87 -24.57 -33.54
CA THR A 323 0.70 -25.53 -34.64
C THR A 323 0.04 -26.84 -34.17
N SER A 324 -0.02 -27.10 -32.86
CA SER A 324 -0.92 -28.10 -32.26
C SER A 324 -0.83 -28.03 -30.72
N GLY A 325 -1.98 -27.96 -30.05
CA GLY A 325 -2.09 -27.92 -28.58
C GLY A 325 -1.97 -26.52 -27.97
N LYS A 326 -2.89 -26.16 -27.06
CA LYS A 326 -2.75 -24.97 -26.21
C LYS A 326 -1.65 -25.27 -25.18
N PRO A 327 -0.55 -24.51 -25.14
CA PRO A 327 0.39 -24.63 -24.03
C PRO A 327 -0.29 -24.03 -22.79
N GLU A 328 -0.43 -24.83 -21.74
CA GLU A 328 -0.76 -24.33 -20.40
C GLU A 328 0.44 -23.53 -19.91
N VAL A 329 0.28 -22.21 -19.84
CA VAL A 329 1.28 -21.34 -19.23
C VAL A 329 0.95 -21.28 -17.74
N ASP A 330 1.83 -21.82 -16.91
CA ASP A 330 1.69 -21.75 -15.46
C ASP A 330 1.80 -20.30 -14.97
N LEU A 331 0.66 -19.69 -14.67
CA LEU A 331 0.57 -18.32 -14.12
C LEU A 331 0.91 -18.27 -12.62
N GLN A 332 1.08 -19.43 -11.99
CA GLN A 332 1.37 -19.58 -10.57
C GLN A 332 2.52 -20.57 -10.38
N ARG A 333 3.30 -20.36 -9.31
CA ARG A 333 4.35 -21.30 -8.93
C ARG A 333 3.72 -22.63 -8.52
N LYS A 334 4.30 -23.73 -8.98
CA LYS A 334 3.80 -25.08 -8.67
C LYS A 334 4.05 -25.43 -7.20
N PRO A 335 3.09 -26.05 -6.51
CA PRO A 335 3.30 -26.59 -5.17
C PRO A 335 4.28 -27.78 -5.22
N TRP A 336 5.04 -27.98 -4.14
CA TRP A 336 6.09 -29.00 -4.04
C TRP A 336 5.62 -30.39 -4.47
N ALA A 337 4.53 -30.87 -3.88
CA ALA A 337 4.00 -32.20 -4.16
C ALA A 337 3.63 -32.43 -5.63
N VAL A 338 3.18 -31.39 -6.35
CA VAL A 338 2.87 -31.49 -7.78
C VAL A 338 4.16 -31.58 -8.59
N ALA A 339 5.15 -30.73 -8.28
CA ALA A 339 6.43 -30.73 -8.97
C ALA A 339 7.22 -32.04 -8.80
N VAL A 340 7.11 -32.69 -7.63
CA VAL A 340 7.77 -33.99 -7.40
C VAL A 340 7.07 -35.11 -8.18
N LYS A 341 5.73 -35.12 -8.22
CA LYS A 341 4.94 -36.14 -8.94
C LYS A 341 5.08 -36.04 -10.46
N GLU A 342 5.20 -34.83 -11.01
CA GLU A 342 5.43 -34.61 -12.43
C GLU A 342 6.79 -35.12 -12.93
N LEU A 343 7.74 -35.40 -12.03
CA LEU A 343 9.05 -35.93 -12.40
C LEU A 343 9.05 -37.45 -12.65
N GLU A 344 7.91 -38.13 -12.43
CA GLU A 344 7.73 -39.58 -12.66
C GLU A 344 8.89 -40.42 -12.07
N LEU A 345 9.30 -40.08 -10.84
CA LEU A 345 10.42 -40.73 -10.16
C LEU A 345 10.01 -42.11 -9.61
N PRO A 346 10.99 -43.01 -9.33
CA PRO A 346 10.71 -44.24 -8.61
C PRO A 346 10.00 -43.96 -7.28
N ALA A 347 9.05 -44.82 -6.90
CA ALA A 347 8.17 -44.60 -5.74
C ALA A 347 8.93 -44.33 -4.43
N ASP A 348 10.07 -44.98 -4.24
CA ASP A 348 10.93 -44.79 -3.06
C ASP A 348 11.55 -43.38 -3.02
N GLU A 349 11.94 -42.85 -4.17
CA GLU A 349 12.56 -41.53 -4.30
C GLU A 349 11.51 -40.41 -4.26
N GLU A 350 10.34 -40.62 -4.86
CA GLU A 350 9.18 -39.73 -4.73
C GLU A 350 8.77 -39.59 -3.26
N ALA A 351 8.58 -40.71 -2.55
CA ALA A 351 8.21 -40.70 -1.14
C ALA A 351 9.25 -39.99 -0.27
N ARG A 352 10.54 -40.20 -0.56
CA ARG A 352 11.65 -39.52 0.11
C ARG A 352 11.62 -38.00 -0.09
N LEU A 353 11.33 -37.53 -1.30
CA LEU A 353 11.24 -36.10 -1.61
C LEU A 353 9.98 -35.43 -1.04
N LEU A 354 8.85 -36.14 -0.99
CA LEU A 354 7.62 -35.65 -0.37
C LEU A 354 7.74 -35.52 1.16
N GLN A 355 8.55 -36.36 1.82
CA GLN A 355 8.85 -36.22 3.25
C GLN A 355 9.57 -34.92 3.61
N LEU A 356 10.17 -34.22 2.64
CA LEU A 356 10.84 -32.93 2.87
C LEU A 356 9.86 -31.77 3.07
N GLU A 357 8.55 -31.97 2.83
CA GLU A 357 7.48 -30.97 2.95
C GLU A 357 7.13 -30.62 4.42
N GLY A 358 7.67 -31.35 5.41
CA GLY A 358 7.38 -31.24 6.85
C GLY A 358 8.35 -30.47 7.74
#